data_AF-A0A929SG97-F1
#
_entry.id   AF-A0A929SG97-F1
#
_cell.length_a   1.000
_cell.length_b   1.000
_cell.length_c   1.000
_cell.angle_alpha   90.00
_cell.angle_beta   90.00
_cell.angle_gamma   90.00
#
_symmetry.space_group_name_H-M   'P 1'
#
loop_
_entity.id
_entity.type
_entity.pdbx_description
1 polymer ?
#
loop_
_entity_poly.entity_id
_entity_poly.type
_entity_poly.pdbx_seq_one_letter_code
_entity_poly.pdbx_strand_id
1 'polypeptide(L)'
;MDGIINVNKESGMTSFDVLRVLKRILHEKKMGHAGTLDPMAEGVLLVCVGKATKLVESLKAEKKVYTAEMLLGVETDTEDSTGKLLSTEEKRVSKGELLSAFHALLGKREQMPPMYSAKRVGGKRLYAMAREGLVVERKPSLIEIFSIDFLSLSEPDSFAALPCQGKYQRVRFRVQCSKGTYIRTLCTEIAEKLGTKACMTALLREEVGEFRLEDSVKLSEIEKRVEEGALSSFLKPPLYSKKQTALTFGKFDGVHIGHRKIFSTLFAKAEEYGLQSAVLSFTMEKGSFFLQERKEMLSTEDEHFTRLKNAGFQEVYLYPLTMEAARMSPEDFVRSILHEALKVKQLVVGTDCSFGYKGEGDVALLERLQKKYDFTLTVVEKLYTEGEDGQSIPISSSYIRKLLEEGKVEKASLLLGRAYSMNGTVTHGKEIGRTLSFPTVNIFPTEGKITPAEGVYYTKITVQGEEYDAMTSIGRNPSISEGNPLTIESYLLDFQGELYGEKIHIRFLRRIREQLKFDTLSALQKQLQKDLETVKEMREERQDTSPA
;
A
#
# COMPACT_ATOMS: atom_id res chain seq x y z
N MET A 1 14.71 -3.19 0.54
CA MET A 1 14.55 -1.96 1.36
C MET A 1 13.31 -1.23 0.84
N ASP A 2 12.45 -0.69 1.71
CA ASP A 2 11.18 -0.07 1.30
C ASP A 2 11.02 1.30 1.96
N GLY A 3 10.86 2.38 1.17
CA GLY A 3 10.67 3.72 1.74
C GLY A 3 10.66 4.87 0.74
N ILE A 4 10.51 6.08 1.25
CA ILE A 4 10.51 7.34 0.49
C ILE A 4 11.76 8.14 0.90
N ILE A 5 12.51 8.62 -0.08
CA ILE A 5 13.69 9.46 0.14
C ILE A 5 13.38 10.85 -0.42
N ASN A 6 13.56 11.88 0.41
CA ASN A 6 13.52 13.28 -0.01
C ASN A 6 14.93 13.70 -0.47
N VAL A 7 15.21 13.58 -1.77
CA VAL A 7 16.55 13.87 -2.30
C VAL A 7 16.67 15.35 -2.64
N ASN A 8 17.75 15.99 -2.23
CA ASN A 8 18.17 17.27 -2.79
C ASN A 8 18.90 17.02 -4.10
N LYS A 9 18.19 17.14 -5.23
CA LYS A 9 18.80 16.97 -6.55
C LYS A 9 19.66 18.18 -6.89
N GLU A 10 20.93 17.94 -7.17
CA GLU A 10 21.86 18.96 -7.64
C GLU A 10 21.75 19.18 -9.17
N SER A 11 22.20 20.36 -9.63
CA SER A 11 22.18 20.71 -11.05
C SER A 11 23.16 19.85 -11.85
N GLY A 12 22.89 19.72 -13.15
CA GLY A 12 23.68 18.90 -14.08
C GLY A 12 23.30 17.41 -14.12
N MET A 13 22.50 16.92 -13.17
CA MET A 13 22.01 15.54 -13.16
C MET A 13 20.58 15.43 -13.71
N THR A 14 20.23 14.36 -14.41
CA THR A 14 18.80 14.05 -14.64
C THR A 14 18.19 13.36 -13.42
N SER A 15 16.85 13.36 -13.32
CA SER A 15 16.15 12.54 -12.31
C SER A 15 16.51 11.04 -12.42
N PHE A 16 16.86 10.54 -13.60
CA PHE A 16 17.28 9.14 -13.80
C PHE A 16 18.72 8.89 -13.37
N ASP A 17 19.60 9.89 -13.44
CA ASP A 17 20.97 9.77 -12.93
C ASP A 17 20.96 9.69 -11.41
N VAL A 18 20.09 10.46 -10.75
CA VAL A 18 19.85 10.34 -9.29
C VAL A 18 19.45 8.90 -8.93
N LEU A 19 18.49 8.32 -9.66
CA LEU A 19 18.11 6.91 -9.45
C LEU A 19 19.28 5.95 -9.66
N ARG A 20 20.12 6.18 -10.68
CA ARG A 20 21.29 5.32 -10.95
C ARG A 20 22.28 5.33 -9.79
N VAL A 21 22.56 6.51 -9.23
CA VAL A 21 23.44 6.68 -8.08
C VAL A 21 22.84 6.02 -6.84
N LEU A 22 21.57 6.26 -6.53
CA LEU A 22 20.90 5.64 -5.37
C LEU A 22 20.83 4.11 -5.46
N LYS A 23 20.59 3.54 -6.64
CA LYS A 23 20.62 2.08 -6.84
C LYS A 23 21.98 1.47 -6.48
N ARG A 24 23.07 2.20 -6.74
CA ARG A 24 24.43 1.78 -6.38
C ARG A 24 24.64 1.88 -4.87
N ILE A 25 24.29 3.02 -4.27
CA ILE A 25 24.47 3.27 -2.82
C ILE A 25 23.65 2.30 -1.97
N LEU A 26 22.38 2.06 -2.31
CA LEU A 26 21.44 1.31 -1.47
C LEU A 26 21.36 -0.17 -1.81
N HIS A 27 22.06 -0.62 -2.86
CA HIS A 27 22.00 -1.99 -3.40
C HIS A 27 20.56 -2.49 -3.70
N GLU A 28 19.64 -1.58 -4.03
CA GLU A 28 18.24 -1.88 -4.33
C GLU A 28 17.92 -1.54 -5.79
N LYS A 29 17.26 -2.44 -6.52
CA LYS A 29 17.01 -2.29 -7.96
C LYS A 29 15.68 -1.60 -8.24
N LYS A 30 14.68 -1.78 -7.37
CA LYS A 30 13.32 -1.30 -7.57
C LYS A 30 13.18 0.12 -7.03
N MET A 31 13.22 1.12 -7.91
CA MET A 31 13.05 2.53 -7.56
C MET A 31 12.26 3.30 -8.61
N GLY A 32 11.53 4.32 -8.17
CA GLY A 32 10.83 5.30 -9.02
C GLY A 32 10.89 6.69 -8.40
N HIS A 33 10.52 7.73 -9.15
CA HIS A 33 10.53 9.11 -8.64
C HIS A 33 9.18 9.81 -8.89
N ALA A 34 8.78 10.70 -7.97
CA ALA A 34 7.53 11.46 -8.06
C ALA A 34 7.74 12.84 -8.69
N GLY A 35 7.66 12.85 -10.02
CA GLY A 35 7.84 14.06 -10.85
C GLY A 35 9.28 14.23 -11.32
N THR A 36 9.44 14.56 -12.59
CA THR A 36 10.75 14.75 -13.24
C THR A 36 11.24 16.18 -13.01
N LEU A 37 12.52 16.31 -12.67
CA LEU A 37 13.29 17.54 -12.77
C LEU A 37 14.31 17.40 -13.92
N ASP A 38 14.35 18.42 -14.77
CA ASP A 38 15.31 18.58 -15.86
C ASP A 38 16.73 18.79 -15.31
N PRO A 39 17.79 18.63 -16.13
CA PRO A 39 19.18 18.72 -15.67
C PRO A 39 19.50 19.99 -14.88
N MET A 40 19.07 21.15 -15.38
CA MET A 40 19.32 22.45 -14.74
C MET A 40 18.51 22.69 -13.46
N ALA A 41 17.44 21.92 -13.23
CA ALA A 41 16.54 22.16 -12.11
C ALA A 41 17.07 21.48 -10.85
N GLU A 42 17.04 22.20 -9.74
CA GLU A 42 17.54 21.73 -8.44
C GLU A 42 16.41 21.47 -7.45
N GLY A 43 16.76 20.85 -6.33
CA GLY A 43 15.91 20.78 -5.14
C GLY A 43 15.19 19.45 -4.95
N VAL A 44 14.06 19.48 -4.24
CA VAL A 44 13.34 18.29 -3.75
C VAL A 44 13.09 17.32 -4.90
N LEU A 45 13.48 16.06 -4.77
CA LEU A 45 13.13 14.95 -5.66
C LEU A 45 12.78 13.74 -4.81
N LEU A 46 11.47 13.43 -4.77
CA LEU A 46 10.99 12.27 -4.04
C LEU A 46 11.30 11.00 -4.81
N VAL A 47 12.08 10.13 -4.18
CA VAL A 47 12.45 8.81 -4.70
C VAL A 47 11.77 7.74 -3.84
N CYS A 48 10.97 6.89 -4.48
CA CYS A 48 10.33 5.75 -3.85
C CYS A 48 11.17 4.49 -4.09
N VAL A 49 11.48 3.76 -3.03
CA VAL A 49 12.31 2.55 -3.01
C VAL A 49 11.44 1.34 -2.68
N GLY A 50 11.64 0.23 -3.40
CA GLY A 50 10.98 -1.06 -3.13
C GLY A 50 9.46 -1.01 -3.26
N LYS A 51 8.72 -1.38 -2.22
CA LYS A 51 7.25 -1.36 -2.17
C LYS A 51 6.68 0.06 -2.22
N ALA A 52 7.44 1.08 -1.80
CA ALA A 52 7.02 2.47 -1.87
C ALA A 52 6.81 2.96 -3.31
N THR A 53 7.29 2.25 -4.34
CA THR A 53 7.04 2.65 -5.74
C THR A 53 5.55 2.70 -6.09
N LYS A 54 4.69 2.03 -5.32
CA LYS A 54 3.22 2.13 -5.42
C LYS A 54 2.70 3.55 -5.11
N LEU A 55 3.46 4.34 -4.36
CA LEU A 55 3.11 5.72 -3.96
C LEU A 55 3.54 6.77 -4.99
N VAL A 56 4.25 6.39 -6.07
CA VAL A 56 4.77 7.37 -7.04
C VAL A 56 3.67 8.23 -7.64
N GLU A 57 2.54 7.64 -8.04
CA GLU A 57 1.45 8.40 -8.66
C GLU A 57 0.71 9.30 -7.66
N SER A 58 0.53 8.87 -6.40
CA SER A 58 -0.11 9.68 -5.37
C SER A 58 0.76 10.88 -4.97
N LEU A 59 2.07 10.66 -4.80
CA LEU A 59 3.05 11.71 -4.52
C LEU A 59 3.26 12.66 -5.70
N LYS A 60 3.29 12.14 -6.94
CA LYS A 60 3.38 12.97 -8.15
C LYS A 60 2.20 13.93 -8.30
N ALA A 61 1.03 13.55 -7.78
CA ALA A 61 -0.17 14.38 -7.77
C ALA A 61 -0.17 15.48 -6.72
N GLU A 62 0.81 15.53 -5.82
CA GLU A 62 0.95 16.64 -4.88
C GLU A 62 1.17 17.98 -5.56
N LYS A 63 0.71 19.03 -4.89
CA LYS A 63 1.08 20.41 -5.21
C LYS A 63 2.59 20.58 -5.08
N LYS A 64 3.14 21.48 -5.87
CA LYS A 64 4.58 21.73 -5.91
C LYS A 64 4.82 23.22 -5.75
N VAL A 65 5.93 23.54 -5.10
CA VAL A 65 6.38 24.91 -4.98
C VAL A 65 7.76 25.04 -5.59
N TYR A 66 7.91 26.05 -6.43
CA TYR A 66 9.15 26.35 -7.13
C TYR A 66 9.55 27.80 -6.91
N THR A 67 10.84 28.04 -6.78
CA THR A 67 11.44 29.34 -7.04
C THR A 67 12.08 29.30 -8.43
N ALA A 68 11.67 30.20 -9.31
CA ALA A 68 12.17 30.31 -10.67
C ALA A 68 12.85 31.65 -10.91
N GLU A 69 13.84 31.65 -11.79
CA GLU A 69 14.39 32.86 -12.41
C GLU A 69 14.14 32.82 -13.91
N MET A 70 13.73 33.95 -14.48
CA MET A 70 13.57 34.15 -15.92
C MET A 70 14.34 35.37 -16.39
N LEU A 71 14.88 35.29 -17.61
CA LEU A 71 15.55 36.37 -18.32
C LEU A 71 14.60 36.94 -19.37
N LEU A 72 14.25 38.22 -19.23
CA LEU A 72 13.35 38.91 -20.15
C LEU A 72 14.07 39.35 -21.42
N GLY A 73 13.35 39.40 -22.54
CA GLY A 73 13.88 39.80 -23.84
C GLY A 73 14.69 38.71 -24.56
N VAL A 74 14.64 37.46 -24.10
CA VAL A 74 15.44 36.35 -24.68
C VAL A 74 14.56 35.14 -24.93
N GLU A 75 14.66 34.54 -26.11
CA GLU A 75 13.91 33.34 -26.49
C GLU A 75 14.85 32.22 -26.92
N THR A 76 14.53 31.00 -26.47
CA THR A 76 15.32 29.78 -26.71
C THR A 76 14.42 28.62 -27.14
N ASP A 77 14.95 27.66 -27.90
CA ASP A 77 14.18 26.52 -28.41
C ASP A 77 13.70 25.53 -27.33
N THR A 78 14.35 25.50 -26.17
CA THR A 78 13.94 24.69 -25.01
C THR A 78 13.11 25.47 -23.99
N GLU A 79 12.83 26.76 -24.22
CA GLU A 79 12.22 27.69 -23.24
C GLU A 79 13.05 27.93 -21.96
N ASP A 80 14.28 27.43 -21.93
CA ASP A 80 15.22 27.59 -20.83
C ASP A 80 16.65 27.89 -21.33
N SER A 81 17.52 28.36 -20.45
CA SER A 81 18.86 28.83 -20.80
C SER A 81 19.82 27.73 -21.27
N THR A 82 19.40 26.46 -21.32
CA THR A 82 20.21 25.37 -21.91
C THR A 82 19.94 25.19 -23.41
N GLY A 83 18.91 25.86 -23.93
CA GLY A 83 18.54 25.83 -25.34
C GLY A 83 19.43 26.68 -26.23
N LYS A 84 19.18 26.56 -27.53
CA LYS A 84 19.76 27.45 -28.54
C LYS A 84 18.99 28.77 -28.54
N LEU A 85 19.73 29.87 -28.56
CA LEU A 85 19.18 31.21 -28.72
C LEU A 85 18.43 31.30 -30.06
N LEU A 86 17.17 31.71 -30.01
CA LEU A 86 16.32 31.92 -31.19
C LEU A 86 16.24 33.40 -31.55
N SER A 87 15.92 34.24 -30.57
CA SER A 87 15.82 35.68 -30.77
C SER A 87 16.02 36.45 -29.47
N THR A 88 16.35 37.72 -29.60
CA THR A 88 16.49 38.65 -28.48
C THR A 88 15.85 39.99 -28.79
N GLU A 89 15.36 40.67 -27.77
CA GLU A 89 14.85 42.03 -27.85
C GLU A 89 15.17 42.80 -26.57
N GLU A 90 15.42 44.10 -26.69
CA GLU A 90 15.62 44.95 -25.51
C GLU A 90 14.27 45.53 -25.07
N LYS A 91 13.77 45.03 -23.95
CA LYS A 91 12.56 45.56 -23.32
C LYS A 91 12.72 45.59 -21.81
N ARG A 92 12.40 46.75 -21.22
CA ARG A 92 12.29 46.90 -19.77
C ARG A 92 10.84 46.71 -19.34
N VAL A 93 10.65 46.07 -18.20
CA VAL A 93 9.36 45.91 -17.53
C VAL A 93 9.45 46.47 -16.12
N SER A 94 8.33 47.04 -15.67
CA SER A 94 8.15 47.49 -14.30
C SER A 94 7.61 46.38 -13.41
N LYS A 95 7.76 46.55 -12.09
CA LYS A 95 7.14 45.65 -11.11
C LYS A 95 5.60 45.61 -11.24
N GLY A 96 4.96 46.73 -11.57
CA GLY A 96 3.49 46.80 -11.71
C GLY A 96 2.98 45.95 -12.87
N GLU A 97 3.67 45.99 -14.01
CA GLU A 97 3.36 45.15 -15.17
C GLU A 97 3.55 43.66 -14.85
N LEU A 98 4.63 43.30 -14.14
CA LEU A 98 4.89 41.93 -13.69
C LEU A 98 3.78 41.39 -12.78
N LEU A 99 3.37 42.15 -11.78
CA LEU A 99 2.28 41.74 -10.88
C LEU A 99 0.96 41.55 -11.64
N SER A 100 0.69 42.39 -12.63
CA SER A 100 -0.50 42.27 -13.47
C SER A 100 -0.45 41.01 -14.35
N ALA A 101 0.71 40.71 -14.94
CA ALA A 101 0.93 39.48 -15.70
C ALA A 101 0.79 38.23 -14.84
N PHE A 102 1.31 38.24 -13.60
CA PHE A 102 1.19 37.14 -12.65
C PHE A 102 -0.27 36.86 -12.30
N HIS A 103 -1.03 37.91 -11.96
CA HIS A 103 -2.43 37.79 -11.60
C HIS A 103 -3.28 37.17 -12.73
N ALA A 104 -2.97 37.52 -13.99
CA ALA A 104 -3.68 37.00 -15.16
C ALA A 104 -3.48 35.48 -15.42
N LEU A 105 -2.50 34.85 -14.76
CA LEU A 105 -2.15 33.44 -14.96
C LEU A 105 -2.62 32.53 -13.81
N LEU A 106 -3.24 33.10 -12.76
CA LEU A 106 -3.76 32.34 -11.63
C LEU A 106 -4.98 31.50 -12.00
N GLY A 107 -5.20 30.42 -11.26
CA GLY A 107 -6.35 29.54 -11.39
C GLY A 107 -6.15 28.38 -12.37
N LYS A 108 -7.26 27.71 -12.68
CA LYS A 108 -7.28 26.53 -13.56
C LYS A 108 -7.17 26.94 -15.01
N ARG A 109 -6.26 26.31 -15.75
CA ARG A 109 -6.03 26.61 -17.16
C ARG A 109 -5.40 25.44 -17.90
N GLU A 110 -5.45 25.50 -19.22
CA GLU A 110 -4.70 24.60 -20.08
C GLU A 110 -3.32 25.18 -20.35
N GLN A 111 -2.29 24.34 -20.22
CA GLN A 111 -0.93 24.70 -20.61
C GLN A 111 -0.43 23.71 -21.65
N MET A 112 0.12 24.24 -22.73
CA MET A 112 0.79 23.43 -23.75
C MET A 112 2.15 22.98 -23.21
N PRO A 113 2.45 21.67 -23.13
CA PRO A 113 3.78 21.23 -22.77
C PRO A 113 4.84 21.75 -23.76
N PRO A 114 6.09 21.99 -23.33
CA PRO A 114 7.21 22.31 -24.21
C PRO A 114 7.55 21.14 -25.15
N MET A 115 8.21 21.43 -26.28
CA MET A 115 8.63 20.41 -27.27
C MET A 115 9.53 19.33 -26.64
N TYR A 116 10.47 19.74 -25.79
CA TYR A 116 11.43 18.86 -25.12
C TYR A 116 10.89 18.30 -23.79
N SER A 117 9.73 17.65 -23.81
CA SER A 117 9.09 17.07 -22.62
C SER A 117 9.40 15.57 -22.42
N ALA A 118 9.36 15.10 -21.17
CA ALA A 118 9.41 13.68 -20.81
C ALA A 118 8.08 12.92 -21.06
N LYS A 119 6.99 13.62 -21.43
CA LYS A 119 5.69 12.99 -21.76
C LYS A 119 5.84 12.00 -22.93
N ARG A 120 5.04 10.94 -22.90
CA ARG A 120 5.00 9.91 -23.95
C ARG A 120 3.81 10.15 -24.88
N VAL A 121 4.05 10.07 -26.18
CA VAL A 121 3.02 10.02 -27.23
C VAL A 121 3.29 8.75 -28.04
N GLY A 122 2.29 7.87 -28.19
CA GLY A 122 2.46 6.58 -28.89
C GLY A 122 3.55 5.66 -28.31
N GLY A 123 3.80 5.71 -26.99
CA GLY A 123 4.79 4.86 -26.31
C GLY A 123 6.24 5.38 -26.30
N LYS A 124 6.58 6.38 -27.13
CA LYS A 124 7.90 7.02 -27.21
C LYS A 124 7.90 8.40 -26.50
N ARG A 125 9.03 8.82 -25.93
CA ARG A 125 9.17 10.12 -25.20
C ARG A 125 9.30 11.28 -26.20
N LEU A 126 8.62 12.41 -25.94
CA LEU A 126 8.62 13.60 -26.82
C LEU A 126 10.02 14.14 -27.10
N TYR A 127 10.90 14.23 -26.10
CA TYR A 127 12.27 14.74 -26.32
C TYR A 127 13.08 13.90 -27.32
N ALA A 128 12.83 12.58 -27.40
CA ALA A 128 13.55 11.71 -28.32
C ALA A 128 13.17 12.01 -29.78
N MET A 129 11.89 12.32 -30.03
CA MET A 129 11.39 12.68 -31.36
C MET A 129 11.76 14.12 -31.75
N ALA A 130 11.78 15.05 -30.79
CA ALA A 130 12.17 16.44 -31.04
C ALA A 130 13.63 16.55 -31.51
N ARG A 131 14.54 15.71 -31.00
CA ARG A 131 15.93 15.62 -31.48
C ARG A 131 16.07 15.05 -32.90
N GLU A 132 15.05 14.34 -33.39
CA GLU A 132 14.98 13.81 -34.76
C GLU A 132 14.30 14.80 -35.73
N GLY A 133 13.97 16.02 -35.28
CA GLY A 133 13.35 17.07 -36.11
C GLY A 133 11.86 16.84 -36.40
N LEU A 134 11.21 15.86 -35.77
CA LEU A 134 9.79 15.56 -35.96
C LEU A 134 8.94 16.47 -35.05
N VAL A 135 8.08 17.29 -35.67
CA VAL A 135 7.06 18.08 -34.95
C VAL A 135 5.92 17.15 -34.54
N VAL A 136 5.80 16.88 -33.24
CA VAL A 136 4.75 16.03 -32.68
C VAL A 136 3.60 16.90 -32.18
N GLU A 137 2.36 16.50 -32.48
CA GLU A 137 1.17 17.15 -31.94
C GLU A 137 1.12 17.01 -30.41
N ARG A 138 1.11 18.16 -29.71
CA ARG A 138 1.12 18.22 -28.24
C ARG A 138 -0.30 18.49 -27.75
N LYS A 139 -0.83 17.62 -26.88
CA LYS A 139 -2.12 17.86 -26.22
C LYS A 139 -1.93 18.75 -24.98
N PRO A 140 -2.74 19.81 -24.82
CA PRO A 140 -2.72 20.64 -23.62
C PRO A 140 -2.92 19.81 -22.34
N SER A 141 -2.35 20.30 -21.24
CA SER A 141 -2.50 19.71 -19.91
C SER A 141 -3.33 20.64 -19.04
N LEU A 142 -4.35 20.09 -18.37
CA LEU A 142 -5.03 20.85 -17.33
C LEU A 142 -4.09 21.06 -16.14
N ILE A 143 -3.83 22.31 -15.82
CA ILE A 143 -3.00 22.75 -14.70
C ILE A 143 -3.76 23.74 -13.84
N GLU A 144 -3.21 24.04 -12.68
CA GLU A 144 -3.70 25.08 -11.79
C GLU A 144 -2.51 25.80 -11.18
N ILE A 145 -2.50 27.13 -11.31
CA ILE A 145 -1.55 28.00 -10.65
C ILE A 145 -2.23 28.58 -9.41
N PHE A 146 -1.77 28.19 -8.22
CA PHE A 146 -2.37 28.60 -6.97
C PHE A 146 -1.87 29.98 -6.53
N SER A 147 -0.58 30.25 -6.70
CA SER A 147 0.03 31.55 -6.41
C SER A 147 1.25 31.79 -7.29
N ILE A 148 1.56 33.07 -7.54
CA ILE A 148 2.84 33.54 -8.07
C ILE A 148 3.27 34.75 -7.24
N ASP A 149 4.31 34.59 -6.44
CA ASP A 149 4.82 35.61 -5.53
C ASP A 149 6.08 36.24 -6.13
N PHE A 150 6.07 37.55 -6.32
CA PHE A 150 7.24 38.30 -6.77
C PHE A 150 8.35 38.27 -5.70
N LEU A 151 9.57 37.91 -6.09
CA LEU A 151 10.73 37.94 -5.20
C LEU A 151 11.65 39.11 -5.51
N SER A 152 12.09 39.25 -6.77
CA SER A 152 13.01 40.33 -7.16
C SER A 152 12.97 40.63 -8.66
N LEU A 153 13.35 41.86 -8.99
CA LEU A 153 13.63 42.33 -10.35
C LEU A 153 15.02 42.96 -10.34
N SER A 154 15.90 42.49 -11.22
CA SER A 154 17.25 43.06 -11.36
C SER A 154 17.28 44.19 -12.39
N GLU A 155 18.27 45.08 -12.26
CA GLU A 155 18.65 45.97 -13.35
C GLU A 155 19.20 45.16 -14.54
N PRO A 156 19.04 45.65 -15.78
CA PRO A 156 19.54 44.95 -16.95
C PRO A 156 21.05 44.76 -16.91
N ASP A 157 21.50 43.52 -17.10
CA ASP A 157 22.90 43.15 -17.17
C ASP A 157 23.13 42.07 -18.24
N SER A 158 24.39 41.89 -18.62
CA SER A 158 24.81 40.80 -19.51
C SER A 158 24.56 39.43 -18.86
N PHE A 159 24.21 38.43 -19.67
CA PHE A 159 23.97 37.07 -19.19
C PHE A 159 24.92 36.08 -19.88
N ALA A 160 26.06 35.81 -19.23
CA ALA A 160 27.17 35.06 -19.82
C ALA A 160 26.83 33.62 -20.26
N ALA A 161 25.78 33.01 -19.71
CA ALA A 161 25.40 31.64 -20.07
C ALA A 161 24.68 31.54 -21.42
N LEU A 162 24.27 32.65 -22.03
CA LEU A 162 23.74 32.70 -23.40
C LEU A 162 24.54 33.70 -24.25
N PRO A 163 24.75 33.44 -25.55
CA PRO A 163 25.49 34.34 -26.46
C PRO A 163 24.63 35.54 -26.87
N CYS A 164 24.11 36.29 -25.90
CA CYS A 164 23.30 37.48 -26.11
C CYS A 164 24.17 38.75 -25.98
N GLN A 165 24.02 39.68 -26.93
CA GLN A 165 24.86 40.89 -26.99
C GLN A 165 24.32 42.06 -26.15
N GLY A 166 23.05 42.00 -25.72
CA GLY A 166 22.38 43.05 -24.95
C GLY A 166 22.42 42.87 -23.43
N LYS A 167 21.77 43.81 -22.71
CA LYS A 167 21.55 43.74 -21.27
C LYS A 167 20.08 43.45 -20.98
N TYR A 168 19.81 42.51 -20.08
CA TYR A 168 18.47 41.96 -19.88
C TYR A 168 18.11 41.90 -18.39
N GLN A 169 16.84 42.15 -18.05
CA GLN A 169 16.36 42.04 -16.68
C GLN A 169 16.10 40.58 -16.31
N ARG A 170 16.52 40.19 -15.11
CA ARG A 170 16.10 38.93 -14.47
C ARG A 170 14.98 39.17 -13.49
N VAL A 171 13.97 38.31 -13.55
CA VAL A 171 12.86 38.26 -12.60
C VAL A 171 12.98 36.97 -11.81
N ARG A 172 12.88 37.06 -10.48
CA ARG A 172 12.71 35.90 -9.61
C ARG A 172 11.31 35.91 -9.03
N PHE A 173 10.67 34.75 -9.05
CA PHE A 173 9.34 34.56 -8.49
C PHE A 173 9.21 33.17 -7.88
N ARG A 174 8.32 33.06 -6.90
CA ARG A 174 7.92 31.79 -6.30
C ARG A 174 6.55 31.41 -6.83
N VAL A 175 6.33 30.15 -7.17
CA VAL A 175 5.06 29.67 -7.74
C VAL A 175 4.63 28.39 -7.07
N GLN A 176 3.36 28.35 -6.63
CA GLN A 176 2.70 27.13 -6.21
C GLN A 176 1.79 26.64 -7.33
N CYS A 177 1.98 25.39 -7.79
CA CYS A 177 1.26 24.84 -8.93
C CYS A 177 0.89 23.37 -8.75
N SER A 178 -0.03 22.90 -9.60
CA SER A 178 -0.46 21.50 -9.65
C SER A 178 0.49 20.63 -10.47
N LYS A 179 0.22 19.32 -10.54
CA LYS A 179 1.01 18.41 -11.39
C LYS A 179 0.88 18.78 -12.87
N GLY A 180 1.97 18.63 -13.60
CA GLY A 180 1.97 18.80 -15.06
C GLY A 180 2.26 20.22 -15.54
N THR A 181 2.39 21.20 -14.63
CA THR A 181 2.88 22.54 -14.95
C THR A 181 4.36 22.50 -15.34
N TYR A 182 4.68 23.10 -16.47
CA TYR A 182 6.04 23.37 -16.93
C TYR A 182 6.40 24.80 -16.58
N ILE A 183 7.35 24.97 -15.65
CA ILE A 183 7.71 26.30 -15.16
C ILE A 183 8.40 27.13 -16.25
N ARG A 184 9.19 26.52 -17.12
CA ARG A 184 9.78 27.20 -18.27
C ARG A 184 8.72 27.78 -19.24
N THR A 185 7.65 27.04 -19.48
CA THR A 185 6.51 27.52 -20.26
C THR A 185 5.73 28.59 -19.50
N LEU A 186 5.64 28.50 -18.18
CA LEU A 186 5.07 29.58 -17.39
C LEU A 186 5.89 30.88 -17.54
N CYS A 187 7.22 30.81 -17.64
CA CYS A 187 8.06 31.97 -17.91
C CYS A 187 7.75 32.60 -19.29
N THR A 188 7.53 31.77 -20.33
CA THR A 188 7.16 32.29 -21.66
C THR A 188 5.78 32.92 -21.63
N GLU A 189 4.79 32.30 -20.97
CA GLU A 189 3.44 32.84 -20.82
C GLU A 189 3.41 34.17 -20.03
N ILE A 190 4.25 34.31 -19.00
CA ILE A 190 4.44 35.58 -18.29
C ILE A 190 4.97 36.63 -19.26
N ALA A 191 5.98 36.31 -20.06
CA ALA A 191 6.56 37.23 -21.01
C ALA A 191 5.56 37.66 -22.11
N GLU A 192 4.75 36.74 -22.62
CA GLU A 192 3.68 37.04 -23.56
C GLU A 192 2.68 38.06 -23.00
N LYS A 193 2.30 37.93 -21.72
CA LYS A 193 1.43 38.92 -21.03
C LYS A 193 2.08 40.28 -20.87
N LEU A 194 3.40 40.34 -20.79
CA LEU A 194 4.19 41.57 -20.77
C LEU A 194 4.45 42.12 -22.19
N GLY A 195 4.05 41.39 -23.24
CA GLY A 195 4.34 41.72 -24.63
C GLY A 195 5.84 41.64 -24.94
N THR A 196 6.54 40.68 -24.36
CA THR A 196 7.97 40.41 -24.59
C THR A 196 8.23 38.91 -24.68
N LYS A 197 9.50 38.51 -24.67
CA LYS A 197 9.96 37.11 -24.67
C LYS A 197 10.73 36.81 -23.39
N ALA A 198 10.82 35.54 -23.02
CA ALA A 198 11.70 35.13 -21.93
C ALA A 198 12.10 33.66 -22.03
N CYS A 199 13.21 33.34 -21.36
CA CYS A 199 13.60 31.97 -21.06
C CYS A 199 13.84 31.83 -19.56
N MET A 200 13.64 30.63 -19.04
CA MET A 200 13.95 30.30 -17.65
C MET A 200 15.46 30.10 -17.49
N THR A 201 16.08 30.74 -16.49
CA THR A 201 17.53 30.66 -16.23
C THR A 201 17.89 29.83 -15.01
N ALA A 202 16.98 29.71 -14.04
CA ALA A 202 17.15 28.87 -12.87
C ALA A 202 15.81 28.32 -12.39
N LEU A 203 15.84 27.12 -11.83
CA LEU A 203 14.67 26.49 -11.24
C LEU A 203 15.05 25.68 -9.99
N LEU A 204 14.44 26.02 -8.86
CA LEU A 204 14.56 25.29 -7.60
C LEU A 204 13.19 24.78 -7.18
N ARG A 205 13.01 23.46 -7.08
CA ARG A 205 11.81 22.89 -6.46
C ARG A 205 11.99 22.86 -4.94
N GLU A 206 11.30 23.77 -4.26
CA GLU A 206 11.36 23.91 -2.81
C GLU A 206 10.53 22.84 -2.11
N GLU A 207 9.38 22.47 -2.69
CA GLU A 207 8.40 21.61 -2.02
C GLU A 207 7.66 20.66 -2.98
N VAL A 208 7.34 19.46 -2.49
CA VAL A 208 6.37 18.54 -3.08
C VAL A 208 5.44 18.06 -1.97
N GLY A 209 4.20 18.54 -1.93
CA GLY A 209 3.28 18.25 -0.83
C GLY A 209 3.86 18.74 0.49
N GLU A 210 4.07 17.82 1.44
CA GLU A 210 4.69 18.11 2.75
C GLU A 210 6.22 17.99 2.75
N PHE A 211 6.83 17.52 1.66
CA PHE A 211 8.27 17.31 1.59
C PHE A 211 8.97 18.59 1.14
N ARG A 212 9.87 19.10 1.99
CA ARG A 212 10.55 20.39 1.79
C ARG A 212 12.03 20.22 1.51
N LEU A 213 12.63 21.25 0.91
CA LEU A 213 14.05 21.30 0.60
C LEU A 213 14.92 21.25 1.87
N GLU A 214 14.48 21.87 2.96
CA GLU A 214 15.18 21.87 4.25
C GLU A 214 15.35 20.47 4.85
N ASP A 215 14.41 19.56 4.59
CA ASP A 215 14.43 18.17 5.04
C ASP A 215 15.05 17.21 4.00
N SER A 216 15.58 17.75 2.90
CA SER A 216 16.09 16.94 1.79
C SER A 216 17.59 16.69 1.93
N VAL A 217 18.05 15.53 1.45
CA VAL A 217 19.43 15.06 1.64
C VAL A 217 20.12 14.93 0.29
N LYS A 218 21.36 15.44 0.19
CA LYS A 218 22.18 15.30 -1.03
C LYS A 218 22.68 13.87 -1.19
N LEU A 219 23.01 13.47 -2.42
CA LEU A 219 23.47 12.11 -2.72
C LEU A 219 24.76 11.73 -1.99
N SER A 220 25.72 12.65 -1.89
CA SER A 220 26.98 12.46 -1.15
C SER A 220 26.75 12.23 0.34
N GLU A 221 25.75 12.90 0.92
CA GLU A 221 25.39 12.73 2.32
C GLU A 221 24.61 11.44 2.56
N ILE A 222 23.75 11.04 1.61
CA ILE A 222 23.08 9.73 1.65
C ILE A 222 24.13 8.60 1.64
N GLU A 223 25.13 8.68 0.77
CA GLU A 223 26.23 7.71 0.70
C GLU A 223 26.94 7.58 2.05
N LYS A 224 27.34 8.71 2.64
CA LYS A 224 27.96 8.74 3.97
C LYS A 224 27.07 8.14 5.07
N ARG A 225 25.79 8.51 5.13
CA ARG A 225 24.85 8.01 6.15
C ARG A 225 24.61 6.50 6.02
N VAL A 226 24.68 5.96 4.80
CA VAL A 226 24.58 4.51 4.57
C VAL A 226 25.82 3.79 5.09
N GLU A 227 27.01 4.33 4.86
CA GLU A 227 28.27 3.81 5.43
C GLU A 227 28.26 3.82 6.96
N GLU A 228 27.63 4.82 7.57
CA GLU A 228 27.43 4.95 9.01
C GLU A 228 26.26 4.11 9.57
N GLY A 229 25.50 3.42 8.72
CA GLY A 229 24.35 2.61 9.14
C GLY A 229 23.11 3.42 9.57
N ALA A 230 23.03 4.71 9.22
CA ALA A 230 22.02 5.67 9.65
C ALA A 230 20.85 5.82 8.65
N LEU A 231 20.33 4.71 8.09
CA LEU A 231 19.27 4.75 7.07
C LEU A 231 17.99 5.45 7.54
N SER A 232 17.58 5.23 8.78
CA SER A 232 16.36 5.81 9.37
C SER A 232 16.39 7.34 9.43
N SER A 233 17.56 7.98 9.24
CA SER A 233 17.69 9.43 9.22
C SER A 233 17.20 10.09 7.93
N PHE A 234 17.02 9.34 6.85
CA PHE A 234 16.59 9.88 5.54
C PHE A 234 15.56 9.01 4.81
N LEU A 235 15.44 7.72 5.17
CA LEU A 235 14.49 6.81 4.58
C LEU A 235 13.17 6.86 5.37
N LYS A 236 12.19 7.60 4.85
CA LYS A 236 10.83 7.62 5.40
C LYS A 236 10.12 6.30 5.07
N PRO A 237 9.16 5.86 5.92
CA PRO A 237 8.44 4.61 5.69
C PRO A 237 7.71 4.60 4.33
N PRO A 238 7.41 3.42 3.76
CA PRO A 238 6.66 3.23 2.52
C PRO A 238 5.15 3.48 2.74
N LEU A 239 4.80 4.49 3.53
CA LEU A 239 3.45 4.87 3.93
C LEU A 239 3.30 6.38 3.73
N TYR A 240 2.12 6.80 3.25
CA TYR A 240 1.82 8.20 3.04
C TYR A 240 0.31 8.43 3.02
N SER A 241 -0.17 9.35 3.85
CA SER A 241 -1.55 9.85 3.82
C SER A 241 -1.57 11.36 3.58
N LYS A 242 -2.47 11.80 2.70
CA LYS A 242 -2.73 13.24 2.49
C LYS A 242 -3.67 13.81 3.54
N LYS A 243 -4.51 12.95 4.13
CA LYS A 243 -5.62 13.33 5.01
C LYS A 243 -5.35 12.85 6.43
N GLN A 244 -5.94 13.54 7.39
CA GLN A 244 -5.95 13.09 8.78
C GLN A 244 -6.79 11.81 8.92
N THR A 245 -6.33 10.88 9.75
CA THR A 245 -6.93 9.55 9.86
C THR A 245 -7.44 9.26 11.27
N ALA A 246 -8.54 8.51 11.34
CA ALA A 246 -8.86 7.68 12.48
C ALA A 246 -8.30 6.29 12.17
N LEU A 247 -7.35 5.82 12.97
CA LEU A 247 -6.60 4.60 12.67
C LEU A 247 -6.69 3.55 13.79
N THR A 248 -6.71 2.29 13.39
CA THR A 248 -6.36 1.15 14.24
C THR A 248 -5.19 0.37 13.64
N PHE A 249 -4.36 -0.26 14.47
CA PHE A 249 -3.26 -1.09 13.98
C PHE A 249 -3.17 -2.44 14.70
N GLY A 250 -2.64 -3.44 14.00
CA GLY A 250 -2.49 -4.78 14.54
C GLY A 250 -2.32 -5.85 13.46
N LYS A 251 -2.03 -7.08 13.87
CA LYS A 251 -1.96 -8.22 12.94
C LYS A 251 -3.34 -8.62 12.41
N PHE A 252 -4.38 -8.44 13.22
CA PHE A 252 -5.79 -8.73 12.92
C PHE A 252 -6.07 -10.14 12.36
N ASP A 253 -5.22 -11.14 12.66
CA ASP A 253 -5.33 -12.47 12.08
C ASP A 253 -6.69 -13.11 12.36
N GLY A 254 -7.36 -13.52 11.28
CA GLY A 254 -8.69 -14.12 11.32
C GLY A 254 -9.84 -13.12 11.47
N VAL A 255 -9.59 -11.84 11.75
CA VAL A 255 -10.62 -10.78 11.90
C VAL A 255 -11.82 -11.30 12.74
N HIS A 256 -11.54 -11.71 13.97
CA HIS A 256 -12.54 -12.27 14.89
C HIS A 256 -13.43 -11.18 15.51
N ILE A 257 -14.45 -11.57 16.29
CA ILE A 257 -15.42 -10.61 16.85
C ILE A 257 -14.79 -9.52 17.72
N GLY A 258 -13.70 -9.84 18.44
CA GLY A 258 -12.87 -8.84 19.12
C GLY A 258 -12.32 -7.75 18.20
N HIS A 259 -11.76 -8.12 17.03
CA HIS A 259 -11.29 -7.14 16.04
C HIS A 259 -12.47 -6.33 15.46
N ARG A 260 -13.60 -6.98 15.20
CA ARG A 260 -14.81 -6.29 14.69
C ARG A 260 -15.31 -5.22 15.65
N LYS A 261 -15.21 -5.45 16.97
CA LYS A 261 -15.52 -4.43 17.99
C LYS A 261 -14.61 -3.21 17.84
N ILE A 262 -13.29 -3.42 17.74
CA ILE A 262 -12.31 -2.33 17.50
C ILE A 262 -12.67 -1.55 16.24
N PHE A 263 -13.00 -2.25 15.15
CA PHE A 263 -13.34 -1.61 13.87
C PHE A 263 -14.62 -0.79 13.97
N SER A 264 -15.66 -1.31 14.62
CA SER A 264 -16.92 -0.58 14.83
C SER A 264 -16.72 0.70 15.64
N THR A 265 -15.91 0.65 16.71
CA THR A 265 -15.55 1.83 17.50
C THR A 265 -14.76 2.85 16.68
N LEU A 266 -13.82 2.36 15.86
CA LEU A 266 -13.06 3.21 14.95
C LEU A 266 -13.97 3.92 13.94
N PHE A 267 -14.90 3.22 13.32
CA PHE A 267 -15.80 3.82 12.33
C PHE A 267 -16.67 4.91 12.95
N ALA A 268 -17.21 4.67 14.15
CA ALA A 268 -17.95 5.69 14.89
C ALA A 268 -17.09 6.93 15.18
N LYS A 269 -15.83 6.75 15.59
CA LYS A 269 -14.90 7.87 15.82
C LYS A 269 -14.49 8.57 14.52
N ALA A 270 -14.30 7.83 13.43
CA ALA A 270 -13.99 8.42 12.13
C ALA A 270 -15.12 9.36 11.67
N GLU A 271 -16.37 8.92 11.84
CA GLU A 271 -17.56 9.70 11.52
C GLU A 271 -17.72 10.92 12.44
N GLU A 272 -17.61 10.73 13.77
CA GLU A 272 -17.73 11.80 14.77
C GLU A 272 -16.77 12.97 14.50
N TYR A 273 -15.53 12.69 14.09
CA TYR A 273 -14.50 13.71 13.87
C TYR A 273 -14.26 14.06 12.39
N GLY A 274 -15.04 13.52 11.45
CA GLY A 274 -14.87 13.76 10.01
C GLY A 274 -13.52 13.28 9.45
N LEU A 275 -12.95 12.21 10.02
CA LEU A 275 -11.64 11.67 9.66
C LEU A 275 -11.75 10.51 8.67
N GLN A 276 -10.66 10.22 7.95
CA GLN A 276 -10.58 9.01 7.12
C GLN A 276 -10.37 7.77 7.99
N SER A 277 -11.27 6.79 7.91
CA SER A 277 -11.10 5.51 8.59
C SER A 277 -10.00 4.67 7.95
N ALA A 278 -9.03 4.24 8.75
CA ALA A 278 -7.86 3.52 8.28
C ALA A 278 -7.49 2.33 9.17
N VAL A 279 -6.94 1.29 8.56
CA VAL A 279 -6.28 0.18 9.27
C VAL A 279 -4.84 0.05 8.82
N LEU A 280 -3.93 -0.08 9.79
CA LEU A 280 -2.55 -0.48 9.57
C LEU A 280 -2.37 -1.95 9.99
N SER A 281 -2.13 -2.82 9.02
CA SER A 281 -1.79 -4.22 9.26
C SER A 281 -0.38 -4.53 8.77
N PHE A 282 0.17 -5.64 9.24
CA PHE A 282 1.54 -6.05 8.94
C PHE A 282 1.55 -7.25 7.99
N THR A 283 2.51 -7.27 7.06
CA THR A 283 2.78 -8.43 6.18
C THR A 283 4.06 -9.13 6.64
N MET A 284 4.07 -10.45 6.60
CA MET A 284 5.21 -11.25 7.02
C MET A 284 6.00 -11.64 5.78
N GLU A 285 7.25 -11.19 5.65
CA GLU A 285 8.05 -11.61 4.49
C GLU A 285 8.43 -13.09 4.61
N LYS A 286 8.21 -13.85 3.52
CA LYS A 286 8.63 -15.24 3.37
C LYS A 286 10.15 -15.33 3.64
N GLY A 287 10.55 -16.13 4.63
CA GLY A 287 11.95 -16.32 5.01
C GLY A 287 12.52 -15.32 6.03
N SER A 288 11.71 -14.41 6.59
CA SER A 288 12.14 -13.58 7.72
C SER A 288 12.52 -14.43 8.95
N PHE A 289 13.52 -14.00 9.73
CA PHE A 289 13.96 -14.67 10.97
C PHE A 289 12.82 -14.90 11.98
N PHE A 290 11.77 -14.07 11.93
CA PHE A 290 10.53 -14.24 12.71
C PHE A 290 9.74 -15.53 12.38
N LEU A 291 10.07 -16.22 11.28
CA LEU A 291 9.45 -17.48 10.84
C LEU A 291 10.15 -18.73 11.38
N GLN A 292 11.20 -18.63 12.19
CA GLN A 292 11.94 -19.81 12.70
C GLN A 292 11.06 -20.76 13.52
N GLU A 293 9.95 -20.29 14.08
CA GLU A 293 8.89 -21.12 14.66
C GLU A 293 7.57 -20.84 13.94
N ARG A 294 7.24 -21.62 12.90
CA ARG A 294 5.95 -21.52 12.22
C ARG A 294 4.81 -21.88 13.18
N LYS A 295 4.14 -20.89 13.75
CA LYS A 295 2.73 -21.05 14.14
C LYS A 295 1.88 -20.78 12.91
N GLU A 296 1.03 -21.74 12.57
CA GLU A 296 0.06 -21.59 11.49
C GLU A 296 -0.89 -20.40 11.78
N MET A 297 -1.30 -19.68 10.74
CA MET A 297 -2.17 -18.51 10.83
C MET A 297 -3.63 -18.87 10.55
N LEU A 298 -4.58 -18.08 11.05
CA LEU A 298 -6.01 -18.28 10.74
C LEU A 298 -6.35 -17.90 9.29
N SER A 299 -5.53 -17.05 8.68
CA SER A 299 -5.73 -16.51 7.34
C SER A 299 -4.46 -16.62 6.51
N THR A 300 -4.60 -16.87 5.21
CA THR A 300 -3.53 -16.53 4.27
C THR A 300 -3.42 -15.01 4.14
N GLU A 301 -2.32 -14.50 3.58
CA GLU A 301 -2.17 -13.05 3.34
C GLU A 301 -3.28 -12.49 2.43
N ASP A 302 -3.66 -13.23 1.38
CA ASP A 302 -4.71 -12.82 0.44
C ASP A 302 -6.09 -12.76 1.11
N GLU A 303 -6.41 -13.75 1.94
CA GLU A 303 -7.65 -13.74 2.70
C GLU A 303 -7.67 -12.62 3.74
N HIS A 304 -6.54 -12.39 4.42
CA HIS A 304 -6.39 -11.34 5.40
C HIS A 304 -6.63 -9.96 4.78
N PHE A 305 -5.95 -9.68 3.66
CA PHE A 305 -6.12 -8.45 2.92
C PHE A 305 -7.57 -8.26 2.44
N THR A 306 -8.18 -9.31 1.90
CA THR A 306 -9.57 -9.28 1.45
C THR A 306 -10.53 -8.97 2.59
N ARG A 307 -10.32 -9.58 3.77
CA ARG A 307 -11.14 -9.33 4.97
C ARG A 307 -11.02 -7.90 5.47
N LEU A 308 -9.81 -7.33 5.51
CA LEU A 308 -9.61 -5.93 5.89
C LEU A 308 -10.27 -4.98 4.88
N LYS A 309 -10.12 -5.23 3.58
CA LYS A 309 -10.77 -4.42 2.54
C LYS A 309 -12.30 -4.45 2.65
N ASN A 310 -12.86 -5.62 2.93
CA ASN A 310 -14.32 -5.79 3.07
C ASN A 310 -14.86 -5.34 4.43
N ALA A 311 -14.00 -4.97 5.39
CA ALA A 311 -14.43 -4.52 6.71
C ALA A 311 -15.02 -3.09 6.71
N GLY A 312 -14.84 -2.32 5.63
CA GLY A 312 -15.41 -0.97 5.47
C GLY A 312 -14.44 0.19 5.66
N PHE A 313 -13.13 -0.07 5.79
CA PHE A 313 -12.12 0.99 5.86
C PHE A 313 -12.01 1.77 4.54
N GLN A 314 -11.82 3.09 4.64
CA GLN A 314 -11.49 3.92 3.48
C GLN A 314 -10.06 3.68 3.01
N GLU A 315 -9.14 3.44 3.94
CA GLU A 315 -7.73 3.17 3.66
C GLU A 315 -7.23 1.90 4.38
N VAL A 316 -6.52 1.04 3.65
CA VAL A 316 -5.91 -0.19 4.19
C VAL A 316 -4.41 -0.14 3.91
N TYR A 317 -3.62 0.03 4.96
CA TYR A 317 -2.17 0.06 4.91
C TYR A 317 -1.59 -1.30 5.29
N LEU A 318 -0.78 -1.88 4.39
CA LEU A 318 0.00 -3.09 4.66
C LEU A 318 1.48 -2.71 4.80
N TYR A 319 1.98 -2.77 6.03
CA TYR A 319 3.37 -2.45 6.35
C TYR A 319 4.23 -3.73 6.44
N PRO A 320 5.34 -3.83 5.69
CA PRO A 320 6.19 -5.02 5.72
C PRO A 320 6.98 -5.10 7.03
N LEU A 321 6.87 -6.22 7.74
CA LEU A 321 7.62 -6.47 8.96
C LEU A 321 9.04 -6.96 8.63
N THR A 322 9.87 -6.05 8.13
CA THR A 322 11.30 -6.30 7.90
C THR A 322 12.08 -6.30 9.23
N MET A 323 13.34 -6.75 9.22
CA MET A 323 14.21 -6.66 10.41
C MET A 323 14.39 -5.22 10.90
N GLU A 324 14.43 -4.25 9.98
CA GLU A 324 14.49 -2.82 10.30
C GLU A 324 13.19 -2.35 10.95
N ALA A 325 12.04 -2.67 10.34
CA ALA A 325 10.72 -2.34 10.89
C ALA A 325 10.52 -2.94 12.29
N ALA A 326 10.98 -4.17 12.51
CA ALA A 326 10.86 -4.83 13.80
C ALA A 326 11.81 -4.28 14.88
N ARG A 327 12.88 -3.57 14.49
CA ARG A 327 13.82 -2.88 15.38
C ARG A 327 13.42 -1.43 15.69
N MET A 328 12.36 -0.93 15.08
CA MET A 328 11.84 0.42 15.32
C MET A 328 11.42 0.57 16.79
N SER A 329 11.89 1.63 17.46
CA SER A 329 11.45 1.91 18.82
C SER A 329 9.94 2.21 18.87
N PRO A 330 9.27 1.97 19.99
CA PRO A 330 7.86 2.35 20.16
C PRO A 330 7.60 3.85 19.87
N GLU A 331 8.46 4.73 20.34
CA GLU A 331 8.37 6.18 20.11
C GLU A 331 8.54 6.53 18.64
N ASP A 332 9.48 5.89 17.93
CA ASP A 332 9.66 6.08 16.49
C ASP A 332 8.46 5.57 15.69
N PHE A 333 7.83 4.48 16.13
CA PHE A 333 6.60 4.00 15.51
C PHE A 333 5.49 5.05 15.63
N VAL A 334 5.28 5.62 16.82
CA VAL A 334 4.27 6.68 17.01
C VAL A 334 4.60 7.92 16.19
N ARG A 335 5.86 8.38 16.22
CA ARG A 335 6.31 9.56 15.48
C ARG A 335 6.23 9.37 13.96
N SER A 336 6.97 8.40 13.43
CA SER A 336 7.22 8.29 11.99
C SER A 336 6.08 7.58 11.26
N ILE A 337 5.43 6.60 11.88
CA ILE A 337 4.33 5.85 11.26
C ILE A 337 2.99 6.53 11.54
N LEU A 338 2.62 6.69 12.81
CA LEU A 338 1.27 7.17 13.15
C LEU A 338 1.13 8.68 12.89
N HIS A 339 2.06 9.49 13.38
CA HIS A 339 1.96 10.95 13.30
C HIS A 339 2.36 11.49 11.92
N GLU A 340 3.60 11.24 11.47
CA GLU A 340 4.12 11.80 10.21
C GLU A 340 3.47 11.16 8.98
N ALA A 341 3.60 9.83 8.81
CA ALA A 341 3.18 9.17 7.58
C ALA A 341 1.67 9.02 7.43
N LEU A 342 0.96 8.69 8.52
CA LEU A 342 -0.47 8.36 8.49
C LEU A 342 -1.38 9.46 9.06
N LYS A 343 -0.82 10.52 9.66
CA LYS A 343 -1.55 11.71 10.15
C LYS A 343 -2.68 11.34 11.10
N VAL A 344 -2.42 10.41 12.01
CA VAL A 344 -3.41 9.91 12.97
C VAL A 344 -3.86 11.03 13.91
N LYS A 345 -5.17 11.22 14.02
CA LYS A 345 -5.83 12.12 14.98
C LYS A 345 -6.71 11.40 15.98
N GLN A 346 -7.23 10.24 15.61
CA GLN A 346 -7.94 9.32 16.49
C GLN A 346 -7.29 7.95 16.38
N LEU A 347 -6.84 7.38 17.50
CA LEU A 347 -6.21 6.06 17.55
C LEU A 347 -7.09 5.12 18.36
N VAL A 348 -7.48 3.99 17.80
CA VAL A 348 -8.31 2.98 18.48
C VAL A 348 -7.55 1.66 18.57
N VAL A 349 -7.32 1.18 19.79
CA VAL A 349 -6.56 -0.06 20.07
C VAL A 349 -7.27 -0.93 21.11
N GLY A 350 -6.92 -2.20 21.18
CA GLY A 350 -7.35 -3.09 22.28
C GLY A 350 -6.49 -2.89 23.53
N THR A 351 -6.97 -3.36 24.69
CA THR A 351 -6.22 -3.34 25.95
C THR A 351 -4.90 -4.13 25.92
N ASP A 352 -4.80 -5.13 25.04
CA ASP A 352 -3.62 -5.96 24.83
C ASP A 352 -2.70 -5.46 23.69
N CYS A 353 -2.78 -4.16 23.38
CA CYS A 353 -1.93 -3.53 22.37
C CYS A 353 -0.45 -3.64 22.78
N SER A 354 0.38 -4.19 21.87
CA SER A 354 1.83 -4.24 21.98
C SER A 354 2.48 -3.92 20.63
N PHE A 355 3.48 -3.06 20.62
CA PHE A 355 4.15 -2.58 19.40
C PHE A 355 5.60 -2.11 19.63
N GLY A 356 6.30 -1.81 18.54
CA GLY A 356 7.71 -1.41 18.57
C GLY A 356 8.65 -2.58 18.90
N TYR A 357 9.94 -2.27 19.03
CA TYR A 357 10.99 -3.24 19.28
C TYR A 357 10.66 -4.06 20.53
N LYS A 358 10.69 -5.39 20.39
CA LYS A 358 10.34 -6.37 21.43
C LYS A 358 8.94 -6.21 22.04
N GLY A 359 8.05 -5.43 21.43
CA GLY A 359 6.71 -5.18 21.95
C GLY A 359 6.70 -4.30 23.20
N GLU A 360 7.74 -3.49 23.41
CA GLU A 360 7.89 -2.59 24.57
C GLU A 360 6.88 -1.43 24.60
N GLY A 361 6.26 -1.11 23.46
CA GLY A 361 5.19 -0.12 23.38
C GLY A 361 3.85 -0.72 23.77
N ASP A 362 3.09 0.00 24.59
CA ASP A 362 1.78 -0.42 25.12
C ASP A 362 0.78 0.77 25.18
N VAL A 363 -0.39 0.51 25.77
CA VAL A 363 -1.42 1.54 25.98
C VAL A 363 -0.91 2.70 26.84
N ALA A 364 -0.16 2.43 27.90
CA ALA A 364 0.37 3.46 28.81
C ALA A 364 1.34 4.39 28.08
N LEU A 365 2.19 3.86 27.19
CA LEU A 365 3.04 4.67 26.33
C LEU A 365 2.20 5.55 25.40
N LEU A 366 1.18 5.00 24.74
CA LEU A 366 0.30 5.77 23.86
C LEU A 366 -0.40 6.91 24.61
N GLU A 367 -0.89 6.66 25.83
CA GLU A 367 -1.51 7.67 26.68
C GLU A 367 -0.56 8.82 27.01
N ARG A 368 0.72 8.54 27.30
CA ARG A 368 1.74 9.56 27.53
C ARG A 368 2.03 10.37 26.26
N LEU A 369 2.04 9.70 25.11
CA LEU A 369 2.44 10.30 23.83
C LEU A 369 1.31 11.05 23.12
N GLN A 370 0.05 10.82 23.50
CA GLN A 370 -1.13 11.40 22.84
C GLN A 370 -1.07 12.94 22.72
N LYS A 371 -0.66 13.63 23.80
CA LYS A 371 -0.51 15.10 23.82
C LYS A 371 0.67 15.56 22.97
N LYS A 372 1.77 14.82 22.98
CA LYS A 372 3.00 15.17 22.26
C LYS A 372 2.80 15.11 20.74
N TYR A 373 2.04 14.12 20.25
CA TYR A 373 1.83 13.89 18.83
C TYR A 373 0.41 14.26 18.34
N ASP A 374 -0.36 14.95 19.18
CA ASP A 374 -1.69 15.50 18.86
C ASP A 374 -2.64 14.47 18.26
N PHE A 375 -2.89 13.40 19.01
CA PHE A 375 -3.94 12.41 18.74
C PHE A 375 -4.73 12.10 20.02
N THR A 376 -5.95 11.57 19.87
CA THR A 376 -6.75 11.04 20.98
C THR A 376 -6.73 9.51 20.94
N LEU A 377 -6.57 8.87 22.10
CA LEU A 377 -6.58 7.41 22.24
C LEU A 377 -7.94 6.92 22.73
N THR A 378 -8.49 5.91 22.07
CA THR A 378 -9.63 5.12 22.55
C THR A 378 -9.20 3.67 22.74
N VAL A 379 -9.36 3.16 23.95
CA VAL A 379 -9.00 1.78 24.30
C VAL A 379 -10.27 0.93 24.36
N VAL A 380 -10.27 -0.19 23.64
CA VAL A 380 -11.40 -1.10 23.55
C VAL A 380 -11.15 -2.32 24.42
N GLU A 381 -12.06 -2.53 25.37
CA GLU A 381 -12.02 -3.68 26.26
C GLU A 381 -12.14 -5.01 25.51
N LYS A 382 -11.27 -5.95 25.90
CA LYS A 382 -11.19 -7.28 25.31
C LYS A 382 -12.49 -8.05 25.55
N LEU A 383 -12.90 -8.81 24.53
CA LEU A 383 -14.06 -9.70 24.65
C LEU A 383 -13.63 -11.05 25.23
N TYR A 384 -14.52 -11.65 26.01
CA TYR A 384 -14.32 -12.94 26.66
C TYR A 384 -15.41 -13.92 26.23
N THR A 385 -15.09 -15.20 26.31
CA THR A 385 -16.01 -16.32 26.07
C THR A 385 -15.85 -17.35 27.16
N GLU A 386 -16.87 -18.17 27.39
CA GLU A 386 -16.85 -19.21 28.40
C GLU A 386 -16.04 -20.43 27.92
N GLY A 387 -15.15 -20.91 28.77
CA GLY A 387 -14.43 -22.18 28.62
C GLY A 387 -15.33 -23.38 28.87
N GLU A 388 -14.78 -24.59 28.71
CA GLU A 388 -15.53 -25.81 29.01
C GLU A 388 -15.81 -25.98 30.51
N ASP A 389 -14.90 -25.49 31.34
CA ASP A 389 -15.01 -25.51 32.80
C ASP A 389 -15.67 -24.23 33.38
N GLY A 390 -16.40 -23.46 32.56
CA GLY A 390 -17.04 -22.19 32.98
C GLY A 390 -16.08 -21.00 33.15
N GLN A 391 -14.77 -21.19 32.95
CA GLN A 391 -13.77 -20.14 33.07
C GLN A 391 -13.90 -19.07 31.98
N SER A 392 -13.67 -17.80 32.34
CA SER A 392 -13.68 -16.69 31.36
C SER A 392 -12.37 -16.67 30.56
N ILE A 393 -12.46 -16.87 29.24
CA ILE A 393 -11.31 -16.97 28.34
C ILE A 393 -11.29 -15.77 27.39
N PRO A 394 -10.17 -15.03 27.27
CA PRO A 394 -10.06 -13.91 26.34
C PRO A 394 -10.11 -14.38 24.87
N ILE A 395 -10.98 -13.78 24.08
CA ILE A 395 -11.08 -14.05 22.64
C ILE A 395 -9.84 -13.50 21.94
N SER A 396 -9.08 -14.38 21.29
CA SER A 396 -7.84 -14.06 20.58
C SER A 396 -7.58 -15.03 19.44
N SER A 397 -6.76 -14.63 18.46
CA SER A 397 -6.33 -15.53 17.38
C SER A 397 -5.65 -16.81 17.91
N SER A 398 -4.89 -16.72 19.00
CA SER A 398 -4.25 -17.90 19.62
C SER A 398 -5.26 -18.89 20.20
N TYR A 399 -6.31 -18.41 20.86
CA TYR A 399 -7.35 -19.29 21.38
C TYR A 399 -8.19 -19.92 20.26
N ILE A 400 -8.50 -19.17 19.20
CA ILE A 400 -9.21 -19.70 18.04
C ILE A 400 -8.37 -20.79 17.35
N ARG A 401 -7.04 -20.61 17.24
CA ARG A 401 -6.15 -21.65 16.73
C ARG A 401 -6.21 -22.93 17.56
N LYS A 402 -6.12 -22.81 18.89
CA LYS A 402 -6.27 -23.95 19.81
C LYS A 402 -7.59 -24.71 19.58
N LEU A 403 -8.70 -23.98 19.41
CA LEU A 403 -9.99 -24.62 19.10
C LEU A 403 -9.97 -25.40 17.77
N LEU A 404 -9.30 -24.87 16.74
CA LEU A 404 -9.16 -25.56 15.46
C LEU A 404 -8.24 -26.79 15.55
N GLU A 405 -7.15 -26.70 16.33
CA GLU A 405 -6.24 -27.82 16.64
C GLU A 405 -6.96 -28.95 17.40
N GLU A 406 -8.01 -28.63 18.15
CA GLU A 406 -8.89 -29.57 18.85
C GLU A 406 -10.10 -30.00 17.99
N GLY A 407 -10.23 -29.47 16.76
CA GLY A 407 -11.34 -29.77 15.85
C GLY A 407 -12.68 -29.09 16.23
N LYS A 408 -12.70 -28.19 17.21
CA LYS A 408 -13.88 -27.47 17.71
C LYS A 408 -14.27 -26.32 16.78
N VAL A 409 -14.58 -26.64 15.52
CA VAL A 409 -14.84 -25.67 14.44
C VAL A 409 -16.09 -24.83 14.68
N GLU A 410 -17.10 -25.36 15.38
CA GLU A 410 -18.32 -24.64 15.75
C GLU A 410 -18.01 -23.47 16.69
N LYS A 411 -17.27 -23.77 17.77
CA LYS A 411 -16.87 -22.76 18.76
C LYS A 411 -15.95 -21.72 18.12
N ALA A 412 -14.99 -22.16 17.30
CA ALA A 412 -14.14 -21.24 16.53
C ALA A 412 -14.98 -20.30 15.63
N SER A 413 -16.04 -20.83 15.01
CA SER A 413 -16.91 -20.05 14.11
C SER A 413 -17.70 -18.96 14.84
N LEU A 414 -18.19 -19.24 16.05
CA LEU A 414 -18.84 -18.25 16.91
C LEU A 414 -17.88 -17.09 17.23
N LEU A 415 -16.63 -17.41 17.59
CA LEU A 415 -15.63 -16.41 17.94
C LEU A 415 -15.10 -15.63 16.72
N LEU A 416 -15.08 -16.25 15.54
CA LEU A 416 -14.77 -15.58 14.28
C LEU A 416 -15.95 -14.73 13.77
N GLY A 417 -17.18 -15.02 14.23
CA GLY A 417 -18.42 -14.45 13.71
C GLY A 417 -18.76 -14.94 12.29
N ARG A 418 -18.18 -16.07 11.87
CA ARG A 418 -18.36 -16.74 10.58
C ARG A 418 -17.77 -18.15 10.64
N ALA A 419 -18.19 -19.04 9.74
CA ALA A 419 -17.55 -20.35 9.57
C ALA A 419 -16.05 -20.22 9.26
N TYR A 420 -15.22 -21.04 9.91
CA TYR A 420 -13.82 -21.17 9.49
C TYR A 420 -13.77 -21.75 8.07
N SER A 421 -12.91 -21.21 7.22
CA SER A 421 -12.92 -21.56 5.80
C SER A 421 -11.53 -21.80 5.25
N MET A 422 -11.39 -22.68 4.26
CA MET A 422 -10.14 -22.94 3.54
C MET A 422 -10.38 -22.85 2.03
N ASN A 423 -9.37 -22.42 1.29
CA ASN A 423 -9.37 -22.43 -0.17
C ASN A 423 -8.41 -23.51 -0.64
N GLY A 424 -8.73 -24.18 -1.75
CA GLY A 424 -7.86 -25.19 -2.34
C GLY A 424 -8.14 -25.38 -3.82
N THR A 425 -7.16 -25.93 -4.52
CA THR A 425 -7.35 -26.40 -5.91
C THR A 425 -7.57 -27.89 -5.87
N VAL A 426 -8.62 -28.38 -6.53
CA VAL A 426 -8.93 -29.81 -6.59
C VAL A 426 -7.85 -30.54 -7.36
N THR A 427 -7.22 -31.51 -6.70
CA THR A 427 -6.19 -32.37 -7.28
C THR A 427 -6.74 -33.76 -7.59
N HIS A 428 -6.07 -34.47 -8.49
CA HIS A 428 -6.34 -35.89 -8.70
C HIS A 428 -5.91 -36.70 -7.48
N GLY A 429 -6.87 -37.36 -6.83
CA GLY A 429 -6.60 -38.46 -5.90
C GLY A 429 -6.56 -39.80 -6.66
N LYS A 430 -5.95 -40.84 -6.08
CA LYS A 430 -6.13 -42.20 -6.61
C LYS A 430 -7.58 -42.63 -6.44
N GLU A 431 -8.16 -43.24 -7.48
CA GLU A 431 -9.58 -43.58 -7.68
C GLU A 431 -10.21 -44.59 -6.68
N ILE A 432 -9.72 -44.70 -5.45
CA ILE A 432 -10.22 -45.67 -4.44
C ILE A 432 -11.67 -45.33 -4.04
N GLY A 433 -12.02 -44.04 -3.92
CA GLY A 433 -13.41 -43.61 -3.65
C GLY A 433 -14.37 -43.92 -4.80
N ARG A 434 -13.87 -43.95 -6.05
CA ARG A 434 -14.63 -44.31 -7.25
C ARG A 434 -15.04 -45.78 -7.23
N THR A 435 -14.21 -46.66 -6.66
CA THR A 435 -14.52 -48.09 -6.46
C THR A 435 -15.54 -48.34 -5.34
N LEU A 436 -15.75 -47.36 -4.45
CA LEU A 436 -16.64 -47.42 -3.28
C LEU A 436 -17.96 -46.63 -3.47
N SER A 437 -18.22 -46.07 -4.66
CA SER A 437 -19.39 -45.23 -4.99
C SER A 437 -19.43 -43.82 -4.36
N PHE A 438 -18.29 -43.29 -3.88
CA PHE A 438 -18.16 -41.94 -3.33
C PHE A 438 -17.11 -41.13 -4.12
N PRO A 439 -17.50 -40.40 -5.19
CA PRO A 439 -16.60 -39.44 -5.83
C PRO A 439 -16.22 -38.33 -4.83
N THR A 440 -14.94 -38.25 -4.46
CA THR A 440 -14.43 -37.22 -3.56
C THR A 440 -13.53 -36.24 -4.29
N VAL A 441 -13.64 -34.95 -3.93
CA VAL A 441 -12.67 -33.93 -4.32
C VAL A 441 -11.57 -33.85 -3.28
N ASN A 442 -10.33 -33.74 -3.73
CA ASN A 442 -9.16 -33.73 -2.86
C ASN A 442 -8.46 -32.38 -2.95
N ILE A 443 -8.13 -31.79 -1.81
CA ILE A 443 -7.24 -30.63 -1.74
C ILE A 443 -6.14 -30.86 -0.72
N PHE A 444 -5.01 -30.17 -0.91
CA PHE A 444 -3.95 -30.11 0.09
C PHE A 444 -4.12 -28.88 0.99
N PRO A 445 -3.79 -29.01 2.29
CA PRO A 445 -3.67 -27.87 3.19
C PRO A 445 -2.84 -26.74 2.60
N THR A 446 -3.31 -25.50 2.77
CA THR A 446 -2.52 -24.34 2.35
C THR A 446 -1.37 -24.12 3.34
N GLU A 447 -0.14 -24.09 2.84
CA GLU A 447 1.05 -23.89 3.66
C GLU A 447 0.95 -22.62 4.53
N GLY A 448 1.24 -22.76 5.84
CA GLY A 448 1.25 -21.65 6.79
C GLY A 448 -0.13 -21.23 7.32
N LYS A 449 -1.20 -21.88 6.86
CA LYS A 449 -2.56 -21.69 7.38
C LYS A 449 -2.99 -22.91 8.18
N ILE A 450 -3.69 -22.66 9.29
CA ILE A 450 -4.09 -23.72 10.21
C ILE A 450 -5.12 -24.65 9.57
N THR A 451 -4.90 -25.94 9.72
CA THR A 451 -5.87 -26.97 9.30
C THR A 451 -6.58 -27.50 10.54
N PRO A 452 -7.92 -27.61 10.56
CA PRO A 452 -8.62 -28.24 11.67
C PRO A 452 -8.10 -29.66 11.95
N ALA A 453 -8.25 -30.13 13.18
CA ALA A 453 -7.82 -31.46 13.60
C ALA A 453 -8.26 -32.59 12.65
N GLU A 454 -7.54 -33.71 12.65
CA GLU A 454 -7.96 -34.88 11.88
C GLU A 454 -9.35 -35.38 12.33
N GLY A 455 -10.18 -35.74 11.37
CA GLY A 455 -11.56 -36.14 11.59
C GLY A 455 -12.50 -35.86 10.42
N VAL A 456 -13.78 -36.16 10.65
CA VAL A 456 -14.85 -35.96 9.66
C VAL A 456 -15.70 -34.78 10.08
N TYR A 457 -16.03 -33.93 9.11
CA TYR A 457 -16.70 -32.66 9.28
C TYR A 457 -17.88 -32.54 8.32
N TYR A 458 -18.93 -31.87 8.77
CA TYR A 458 -19.94 -31.30 7.90
C TYR A 458 -19.42 -29.94 7.41
N THR A 459 -19.34 -29.79 6.09
CA THR A 459 -18.82 -28.58 5.44
C THR A 459 -19.76 -28.08 4.35
N LYS A 460 -19.52 -26.85 3.92
CA LYS A 460 -20.15 -26.25 2.75
C LYS A 460 -19.10 -25.84 1.74
N ILE A 461 -19.23 -26.31 0.51
CA ILE A 461 -18.23 -26.14 -0.55
C ILE A 461 -18.81 -25.28 -1.66
N THR A 462 -18.18 -24.14 -1.91
CA THR A 462 -18.49 -23.28 -3.05
C THR A 462 -17.52 -23.57 -4.19
N VAL A 463 -18.04 -23.85 -5.38
CA VAL A 463 -17.27 -24.13 -6.60
C VAL A 463 -18.06 -23.65 -7.81
N GLN A 464 -17.40 -22.95 -8.75
CA GLN A 464 -18.04 -22.39 -9.96
C GLN A 464 -19.29 -21.53 -9.70
N GLY A 465 -19.40 -20.91 -8.51
CA GLY A 465 -20.55 -20.08 -8.11
C GLY A 465 -21.69 -20.83 -7.44
N GLU A 466 -21.66 -22.17 -7.47
CA GLU A 466 -22.63 -23.05 -6.83
C GLU A 466 -22.13 -23.50 -5.45
N GLU A 467 -23.07 -23.86 -4.58
CA GLU A 467 -22.78 -24.24 -3.20
C GLU A 467 -23.37 -25.61 -2.84
N TYR A 468 -22.53 -26.50 -2.30
CA TYR A 468 -22.87 -27.87 -1.97
C TYR A 468 -22.63 -28.16 -0.49
N ASP A 469 -23.55 -28.88 0.14
CA ASP A 469 -23.29 -29.55 1.42
C ASP A 469 -22.33 -30.71 1.19
N ALA A 470 -21.39 -30.92 2.11
CA ALA A 470 -20.37 -31.95 1.94
C ALA A 470 -19.98 -32.64 3.24
N MET A 471 -19.61 -33.91 3.10
CA MET A 471 -18.89 -34.66 4.13
C MET A 471 -17.39 -34.55 3.84
N THR A 472 -16.65 -33.90 4.71
CA THR A 472 -15.21 -33.66 4.54
C THR A 472 -14.39 -34.42 5.57
N SER A 473 -13.45 -35.23 5.10
CA SER A 473 -12.47 -35.94 5.90
C SER A 473 -11.12 -35.21 5.85
N ILE A 474 -10.54 -34.92 7.01
CA ILE A 474 -9.16 -34.45 7.15
C ILE A 474 -8.35 -35.59 7.75
N GLY A 475 -7.34 -36.06 7.03
CA GLY A 475 -6.51 -37.15 7.53
C GLY A 475 -5.26 -37.39 6.70
N ARG A 476 -4.37 -38.24 7.23
CA ARG A 476 -3.19 -38.70 6.51
C ARG A 476 -3.46 -40.09 5.97
N ASN A 477 -3.13 -40.33 4.70
CA ASN A 477 -3.30 -41.64 4.10
C ASN A 477 -1.94 -42.26 3.80
N PRO A 478 -1.52 -43.30 4.55
CA PRO A 478 -0.25 -44.01 4.33
C PRO A 478 -0.13 -44.62 2.94
N SER A 479 -1.26 -44.79 2.24
CA SER A 479 -1.37 -45.49 0.95
C SER A 479 -1.22 -44.56 -0.27
N ILE A 480 -1.19 -43.23 -0.08
CA ILE A 480 -1.36 -42.24 -1.18
C ILE A 480 -0.02 -41.78 -1.79
N SER A 481 1.09 -41.72 -1.04
CA SER A 481 2.43 -41.39 -1.58
C SER A 481 3.55 -41.66 -0.57
N GLU A 482 4.80 -41.81 -1.04
CA GLU A 482 5.99 -41.72 -0.17
C GLU A 482 5.95 -40.37 0.58
N GLY A 483 5.80 -40.41 1.90
CA GLY A 483 5.77 -39.22 2.77
C GLY A 483 4.49 -39.00 3.59
N ASN A 484 3.38 -39.70 3.31
CA ASN A 484 2.13 -39.65 4.07
C ASN A 484 1.59 -38.22 4.36
N PRO A 485 1.34 -37.40 3.33
CA PRO A 485 0.88 -36.02 3.51
C PRO A 485 -0.56 -35.96 4.05
N LEU A 486 -0.89 -34.86 4.75
CA LEU A 486 -2.25 -34.54 5.18
C LEU A 486 -3.10 -34.11 3.98
N THR A 487 -4.29 -34.71 3.82
CA THR A 487 -5.25 -34.40 2.75
C THR A 487 -6.59 -33.96 3.34
N ILE A 488 -7.33 -33.17 2.56
CA ILE A 488 -8.72 -32.80 2.84
C ILE A 488 -9.57 -33.35 1.69
N GLU A 489 -10.34 -34.39 1.99
CA GLU A 489 -11.14 -35.14 1.02
C GLU A 489 -12.62 -34.84 1.27
N SER A 490 -13.36 -34.40 0.25
CA SER A 490 -14.75 -34.01 0.42
C SER A 490 -15.67 -34.75 -0.54
N TYR A 491 -16.73 -35.33 0.00
CA TYR A 491 -17.85 -35.88 -0.76
C TYR A 491 -18.96 -34.82 -0.83
N LEU A 492 -19.24 -34.29 -2.01
CA LEU A 492 -20.27 -33.29 -2.25
C LEU A 492 -21.63 -34.00 -2.41
N LEU A 493 -22.61 -33.63 -1.60
CA LEU A 493 -23.97 -34.13 -1.72
C LEU A 493 -24.60 -33.59 -3.00
N ASP A 494 -25.39 -34.45 -3.67
CA ASP A 494 -26.16 -34.13 -4.87
C ASP A 494 -25.35 -33.65 -6.09
N PHE A 495 -24.01 -33.74 -6.03
CA PHE A 495 -23.13 -33.35 -7.13
C PHE A 495 -22.77 -34.54 -8.02
N GLN A 496 -22.84 -34.33 -9.34
CA GLN A 496 -22.36 -35.27 -10.35
C GLN A 496 -21.44 -34.55 -11.32
N GLY A 497 -20.21 -35.03 -11.48
CA GLY A 497 -19.23 -34.46 -12.40
C GLY A 497 -17.79 -34.57 -11.92
N GLU A 498 -16.88 -33.93 -12.65
CA GLU A 498 -15.47 -33.82 -12.31
C GLU A 498 -15.10 -32.35 -12.07
N LEU A 499 -14.37 -32.09 -10.99
CA LEU A 499 -13.98 -30.72 -10.56
C LEU A 499 -12.46 -30.53 -10.60
N TYR A 500 -11.72 -31.33 -11.36
CA TYR A 500 -10.26 -31.27 -11.36
C TYR A 500 -9.72 -29.93 -11.83
N GLY A 501 -8.76 -29.37 -11.09
CA GLY A 501 -8.18 -28.06 -11.38
C GLY A 501 -9.06 -26.88 -10.94
N GLU A 502 -10.29 -27.12 -10.51
CA GLU A 502 -11.17 -26.06 -10.02
C GLU A 502 -10.71 -25.56 -8.65
N LYS A 503 -10.95 -24.27 -8.41
CA LYS A 503 -10.75 -23.66 -7.10
C LYS A 503 -12.02 -23.81 -6.29
N ILE A 504 -11.88 -24.33 -5.08
CA ILE A 504 -12.99 -24.53 -4.15
C ILE A 504 -12.78 -23.73 -2.87
N HIS A 505 -13.89 -23.34 -2.26
CA HIS A 505 -13.95 -22.71 -0.96
C HIS A 505 -14.72 -23.60 0.01
N ILE A 506 -14.05 -24.16 1.02
CA ILE A 506 -14.63 -25.06 2.02
C ILE A 506 -14.90 -24.27 3.29
N ARG A 507 -16.14 -24.28 3.78
CA ARG A 507 -16.54 -23.72 5.09
C ARG A 507 -16.82 -24.86 6.05
N PHE A 508 -16.10 -24.91 7.17
CA PHE A 508 -16.27 -25.92 8.21
C PHE A 508 -17.42 -25.52 9.13
N LEU A 509 -18.45 -26.38 9.19
CA LEU A 509 -19.67 -26.07 9.91
C LEU A 509 -19.75 -26.80 11.25
N ARG A 510 -19.39 -28.09 11.28
CA ARG A 510 -19.49 -28.94 12.47
C ARG A 510 -18.53 -30.12 12.39
N ARG A 511 -17.91 -30.53 13.51
CA ARG A 511 -17.18 -31.80 13.60
C ARG A 511 -18.16 -32.94 13.87
N ILE A 512 -18.08 -33.99 13.07
CA ILE A 512 -18.93 -35.19 13.20
C ILE A 512 -18.25 -36.20 14.11
N ARG A 513 -16.98 -36.49 13.85
CA ARG A 513 -16.18 -37.44 14.65
C ARG A 513 -14.68 -37.28 14.42
N GLU A 514 -13.90 -37.98 15.25
CA GLU A 514 -12.46 -38.13 15.07
C GLU A 514 -12.11 -39.08 13.93
N GLN A 515 -10.85 -39.06 13.51
CA GLN A 515 -10.32 -40.00 12.52
C GLN A 515 -10.29 -41.41 13.11
N LEU A 516 -10.82 -42.39 12.37
CA LEU A 516 -10.86 -43.79 12.77
C LEU A 516 -9.99 -44.63 11.83
N LYS A 517 -9.35 -45.68 12.36
CA LYS A 517 -8.69 -46.71 11.55
C LYS A 517 -9.65 -47.88 11.36
N PHE A 518 -9.68 -48.44 10.17
CA PHE A 518 -10.54 -49.57 9.83
C PHE A 518 -9.69 -50.73 9.31
N ASP A 519 -9.94 -51.94 9.84
CA ASP A 519 -9.22 -53.15 9.45
C ASP A 519 -9.76 -53.77 8.15
N THR A 520 -10.96 -53.36 7.71
CA THR A 520 -11.60 -53.88 6.49
C THR A 520 -12.31 -52.78 5.70
N LEU A 521 -12.39 -52.95 4.37
CA LEU A 521 -13.13 -52.03 3.48
C LEU A 521 -14.62 -51.98 3.81
N SER A 522 -15.23 -53.10 4.22
CA SER A 522 -16.65 -53.14 4.60
C SER A 522 -16.94 -52.31 5.85
N ALA A 523 -16.05 -52.32 6.84
CA ALA A 523 -16.18 -51.48 8.03
C ALA A 523 -16.08 -49.98 7.70
N LEU A 524 -15.15 -49.62 6.81
CA LEU A 524 -15.02 -48.25 6.30
C LEU A 524 -16.29 -47.79 5.57
N GLN A 525 -16.84 -48.60 4.66
CA GLN A 525 -18.07 -48.27 3.94
C GLN A 525 -19.26 -48.02 4.88
N LYS A 526 -19.47 -48.89 5.87
CA LYS A 526 -20.55 -48.74 6.84
C LYS A 526 -20.42 -47.44 7.63
N GLN A 527 -19.20 -47.08 8.03
CA GLN A 527 -18.99 -45.83 8.76
C GLN A 527 -19.21 -44.61 7.86
N LEU A 528 -18.74 -44.61 6.61
CA LEU A 528 -18.96 -43.51 5.67
C LEU A 528 -20.45 -43.28 5.39
N GLN A 529 -21.24 -44.36 5.30
CA GLN A 529 -22.70 -44.26 5.15
C GLN A 529 -23.35 -43.59 6.37
N LYS A 530 -22.95 -43.98 7.58
CA LYS A 530 -23.43 -43.36 8.83
C LYS A 530 -23.04 -41.89 8.94
N ASP A 531 -21.81 -41.55 8.56
CA ASP A 531 -21.33 -40.16 8.55
C ASP A 531 -22.13 -39.32 7.53
N LEU A 532 -22.45 -39.88 6.36
CA LEU A 532 -23.28 -39.23 5.34
C LEU A 532 -24.73 -39.02 5.82
N GLU A 533 -25.33 -40.01 6.48
CA GLU A 533 -26.65 -39.87 7.11
C GLU A 533 -26.65 -38.74 8.14
N THR A 534 -25.61 -38.67 8.97
CA THR A 534 -25.43 -37.59 9.95
C THR A 534 -25.35 -36.20 9.25
N VAL A 535 -24.65 -36.10 8.12
CA VAL A 535 -24.60 -34.85 7.32
C VAL A 535 -25.98 -34.48 6.78
N LYS A 536 -26.76 -35.46 6.31
CA LYS A 536 -28.12 -35.22 5.81
C LYS A 536 -29.06 -34.74 6.91
N GLU A 537 -29.02 -35.35 8.09
CA GLU A 537 -29.79 -34.89 9.26
C GLU A 537 -29.40 -33.44 9.64
N MET A 538 -28.10 -33.15 9.71
CA MET A 538 -27.63 -31.78 10.00
C MET A 538 -28.01 -30.74 8.93
N ARG A 539 -28.15 -31.17 7.67
CA ARG A 539 -28.62 -30.30 6.56
C ARG A 539 -30.08 -29.92 6.78
N GLU A 540 -30.93 -30.88 7.15
CA GLU A 540 -32.36 -30.66 7.43
C GLU A 540 -32.56 -29.70 8.61
N GLU A 541 -31.88 -29.93 9.74
CA GLU A 541 -31.93 -29.04 10.93
C GLU A 541 -31.59 -27.56 10.59
N ARG A 542 -30.71 -27.35 9.60
CA ARG A 542 -30.28 -26.01 9.19
C ARG A 542 -31.26 -25.30 8.27
N GLN A 543 -32.02 -26.05 7.47
CA GLN A 543 -33.06 -25.50 6.60
C GLN A 543 -34.23 -24.98 7.42
N ASP A 544 -34.55 -25.64 8.54
CA ASP A 544 -35.61 -25.22 9.46
C ASP A 544 -35.24 -24.00 10.34
N THR A 545 -33.95 -23.67 10.45
CA THR A 545 -33.45 -22.56 11.29
C THR A 545 -33.06 -21.30 10.51
N SER A 546 -33.22 -21.28 9.19
CA SER A 546 -33.02 -20.07 8.37
C SER A 546 -34.29 -19.22 8.34
N PRO A 547 -34.26 -17.91 8.70
CA PRO A 547 -35.45 -17.05 8.55
C PRO A 547 -35.83 -16.95 7.07
N ALA A 548 -37.13 -17.13 6.79
CA ALA A 548 -37.74 -16.91 5.48
C ALA A 548 -37.59 -15.46 4.99
#